data_AF-A0A2X2BS67-F1
#
_entry.id   AF-A0A2X2BS67-F1
#
_cell.length_a   1.000
_cell.length_b   1.000
_cell.length_c   1.000
_cell.angle_alpha   90.00
_cell.angle_beta   90.00
_cell.angle_gamma   90.00
#
_symmetry.space_group_name_H-M   'P 1'
#
loop_
_entity.id
_entity.type
_entity.pdbx_description
1 polymer ?
#
loop_
_entity_poly.entity_id
_entity_poly.type
_entity_poly.pdbx_seq_one_letter_code
_entity_poly.pdbx_strand_id
1 'polypeptide(L)'
;MVLTHHQIILWLQQCAQLFEQNSDYLTDLDREIGDADHGLNMNRGFKKVAEKLPEFADKDIGFILKNTGMTLLSNIGGASGPLFGTFFIRAAKPTASLQSLDVNQLYEMTKEGVDGIVSRGKAQPNDKTMCDVWWPVVDSLKHANDQSLSIEDAIDNALKVAEKSGGGNYSYASEKRPCQLSW
;
A
#
# COMPACT_ATOMS: atom_id res chain seq x y z
N MET A 1 -19.05 -12.36 -3.15
CA MET A 1 -18.92 -11.06 -3.84
C MET A 1 -17.48 -10.90 -4.32
N VAL A 2 -17.22 -9.96 -5.22
CA VAL A 2 -15.89 -9.70 -5.82
C VAL A 2 -15.57 -8.20 -5.74
N LEU A 3 -14.29 -7.86 -5.74
CA LEU A 3 -13.81 -6.49 -5.76
C LEU A 3 -13.59 -6.04 -7.21
N THR A 4 -14.40 -5.12 -7.69
CA THR A 4 -14.41 -4.67 -9.09
C THR A 4 -13.34 -3.61 -9.39
N HIS A 5 -12.97 -3.45 -10.67
CA HIS A 5 -12.08 -2.36 -11.09
C HIS A 5 -12.62 -0.98 -10.69
N HIS A 6 -13.95 -0.79 -10.71
CA HIS A 6 -14.58 0.46 -10.28
C HIS A 6 -14.29 0.73 -8.79
N GLN A 7 -14.39 -0.29 -7.93
CA GLN A 7 -14.03 -0.15 -6.51
C GLN A 7 -12.54 0.12 -6.32
N ILE A 8 -11.65 -0.44 -7.16
CA ILE A 8 -10.22 -0.10 -7.14
C ILE A 8 -9.99 1.39 -7.49
N ILE A 9 -10.70 1.93 -8.48
CA ILE A 9 -10.62 3.35 -8.84
C ILE A 9 -11.10 4.23 -7.68
N LEU A 10 -12.24 3.90 -7.08
CA LEU A 10 -12.77 4.61 -5.92
C LEU A 10 -11.78 4.57 -4.75
N TRP A 11 -11.16 3.42 -4.49
CA TRP A 11 -10.12 3.27 -3.47
C TRP A 11 -8.94 4.21 -3.73
N LEU A 12 -8.42 4.27 -4.96
CA LEU A 12 -7.31 5.15 -5.31
C LEU A 12 -7.67 6.64 -5.20
N GLN A 13 -8.91 7.02 -5.53
CA GLN A 13 -9.41 8.37 -5.32
C GLN A 13 -9.49 8.71 -3.82
N GLN A 14 -9.97 7.78 -2.99
CA GLN A 14 -10.01 7.94 -1.54
C GLN A 14 -8.60 8.05 -0.94
N CYS A 15 -7.63 7.28 -1.44
CA CYS A 15 -6.23 7.45 -1.02
C CYS A 15 -5.74 8.88 -1.27
N ALA A 16 -6.02 9.47 -2.43
CA ALA A 16 -5.63 10.85 -2.72
C ALA A 16 -6.26 11.85 -1.75
N GLN A 17 -7.55 11.69 -1.43
CA GLN A 17 -8.23 12.52 -0.44
C GLN A 17 -7.63 12.36 0.96
N LEU A 18 -7.33 11.12 1.38
CA LEU A 18 -6.76 10.84 2.70
C LEU A 18 -5.34 11.40 2.84
N PHE A 19 -4.49 11.27 1.82
CA PHE A 19 -3.14 11.84 1.85
C PHE A 19 -3.16 13.37 1.79
N GLU A 20 -4.14 13.98 1.12
CA GLU A 20 -4.33 15.42 1.17
C GLU A 20 -4.75 15.88 2.57
N GLN A 21 -5.78 15.26 3.15
CA GLN A 21 -6.32 15.60 4.47
C GLN A 21 -5.31 15.40 5.61
N ASN A 22 -4.45 14.39 5.50
CA ASN A 22 -3.48 14.03 6.55
C ASN A 22 -2.05 14.46 6.20
N SER A 23 -1.86 15.29 5.17
CA SER A 23 -0.53 15.71 4.69
C SER A 23 0.31 16.30 5.82
N ASP A 24 -0.23 17.27 6.56
CA ASP A 24 0.51 17.93 7.64
C ASP A 24 0.81 16.96 8.79
N TYR A 25 -0.16 16.13 9.18
CA TYR A 25 0.03 15.12 10.22
C TYR A 25 1.15 14.13 9.89
N LEU A 26 1.18 13.60 8.67
CA LEU A 26 2.22 12.67 8.22
C LEU A 26 3.59 13.36 8.13
N THR A 27 3.63 14.62 7.71
CA THR A 27 4.85 15.43 7.71
C THR A 27 5.34 15.70 9.13
N ASP A 28 4.45 15.90 10.10
CA ASP A 28 4.80 16.11 11.50
C ASP A 28 5.37 14.84 12.14
N LEU A 29 4.78 13.67 11.87
CA LEU A 29 5.35 12.38 12.30
C LEU A 29 6.75 12.16 11.72
N ASP A 30 6.94 12.46 10.44
CA ASP A 30 8.22 12.35 9.78
C ASP A 30 9.24 13.37 10.28
N ARG A 31 8.81 14.55 10.75
CA ARG A 31 9.72 15.53 11.36
C ARG A 31 10.41 15.01 12.61
N GLU A 32 9.78 14.12 13.36
CA GLU A 32 10.36 13.58 14.59
C GLU A 32 11.53 12.62 14.33
N ILE A 33 11.54 11.92 13.18
CA ILE A 33 12.49 10.83 12.91
C ILE A 33 13.12 10.85 11.50
N GLY A 34 12.80 11.83 10.67
CA GLY A 34 13.19 11.96 9.27
C GLY A 34 13.37 13.41 8.84
N ASP A 35 13.04 13.73 7.59
CA ASP A 35 13.28 15.03 6.95
C ASP A 35 12.02 15.88 6.74
N ALA A 36 10.91 15.46 7.35
CA ALA A 36 9.63 16.17 7.37
C ALA A 36 9.01 16.39 5.99
N ASP A 37 9.18 15.43 5.09
CA ASP A 37 8.70 15.53 3.71
C ASP A 37 7.70 14.43 3.32
N HIS A 38 7.50 13.42 4.18
CA HIS A 38 6.69 12.25 3.85
C HIS A 38 5.26 12.60 3.44
N GLY A 39 4.54 13.38 4.26
CA GLY A 39 3.17 13.78 3.96
C GLY A 39 3.03 14.56 2.65
N LEU A 40 3.93 15.54 2.43
CA LEU A 40 3.99 16.33 1.20
C LEU A 40 4.26 15.46 -0.03
N ASN A 41 5.20 14.52 0.08
CA ASN A 41 5.57 13.61 -0.99
C ASN A 41 4.42 12.67 -1.35
N MET A 42 3.75 12.07 -0.36
CA MET A 42 2.61 11.18 -0.57
C MET A 42 1.41 11.91 -1.18
N ASN A 43 1.08 13.10 -0.66
CA ASN A 43 0.03 13.96 -1.22
C ASN A 43 0.32 14.30 -2.70
N ARG A 44 1.54 14.77 -3.01
CA ARG A 44 1.95 15.08 -4.40
C ARG A 44 1.78 13.87 -5.32
N GLY A 45 2.21 12.70 -4.90
CA GLY A 45 2.11 11.46 -5.66
C GLY A 45 0.67 11.04 -5.93
N PHE A 46 -0.14 10.91 -4.88
CA PHE A 46 -1.52 10.42 -5.00
C PHE A 46 -2.47 11.44 -5.64
N LYS A 47 -2.23 12.74 -5.45
CA LYS A 47 -2.90 13.78 -6.24
C LYS A 47 -2.65 13.58 -7.73
N LYS A 48 -1.40 13.28 -8.11
CA LYS A 48 -1.08 13.00 -9.52
C LYS A 48 -1.72 11.71 -10.05
N VAL A 49 -1.87 10.70 -9.20
CA VAL A 49 -2.63 9.48 -9.53
C VAL A 49 -4.09 9.83 -9.78
N ALA A 50 -4.73 10.59 -8.89
CA ALA A 50 -6.12 10.99 -9.02
C ALA A 50 -6.40 11.80 -10.29
N GLU A 51 -5.48 12.70 -10.67
CA GLU A 51 -5.56 13.47 -11.92
C GLU A 51 -5.57 12.56 -13.16
N LYS A 52 -4.82 11.46 -13.15
CA LYS A 52 -4.67 10.56 -14.30
C LYS A 52 -5.68 9.42 -14.35
N LEU A 53 -6.29 9.06 -13.21
CA LEU A 53 -7.27 7.96 -13.12
C LEU A 53 -8.36 8.01 -14.22
N PRO A 54 -8.94 9.17 -14.58
CA PRO A 54 -9.93 9.23 -15.66
C PRO A 54 -9.44 8.72 -17.01
N GLU A 55 -8.14 8.81 -17.30
CA GLU A 55 -7.55 8.35 -18.58
C GLU A 55 -7.60 6.83 -18.74
N PHE A 56 -7.73 6.09 -17.63
CA PHE A 56 -7.68 4.64 -17.61
C PHE A 56 -8.79 3.99 -16.77
N ALA A 57 -9.87 4.73 -16.52
CA ALA A 57 -11.00 4.24 -15.74
C ALA A 57 -11.70 3.01 -16.35
N ASP A 58 -11.70 2.90 -17.69
CA ASP A 58 -12.31 1.78 -18.43
C ASP A 58 -11.34 0.62 -18.71
N LYS A 59 -10.17 0.59 -18.06
CA LYS A 59 -9.13 -0.42 -18.27
C LYS A 59 -9.21 -1.53 -17.22
N ASP A 60 -8.51 -2.63 -17.47
CA ASP A 60 -8.38 -3.71 -16.49
C ASP A 60 -7.57 -3.29 -15.26
N ILE A 61 -7.74 -4.04 -14.16
CA ILE A 61 -7.12 -3.74 -12.86
C ILE A 61 -5.59 -3.69 -12.97
N GLY A 62 -4.97 -4.63 -13.69
CA GLY A 62 -3.53 -4.64 -13.91
C GLY A 62 -3.05 -3.36 -14.59
N PHE A 63 -3.75 -2.87 -15.61
CA PHE A 63 -3.43 -1.60 -16.26
C PHE A 63 -3.55 -0.39 -15.32
N ILE A 64 -4.63 -0.33 -14.53
CA ILE A 64 -4.87 0.74 -13.54
C ILE A 64 -3.74 0.77 -12.49
N LEU A 65 -3.41 -0.38 -11.90
CA LEU A 65 -2.37 -0.49 -10.87
C LEU A 65 -0.98 -0.20 -11.44
N LYS A 66 -0.68 -0.66 -12.66
CA LYS A 66 0.62 -0.37 -13.30
C LYS A 66 0.82 1.12 -13.51
N ASN A 67 -0.18 1.83 -14.04
CA ASN A 67 -0.10 3.27 -14.27
C ASN A 67 -0.06 4.07 -12.96
N THR A 68 -0.75 3.59 -11.93
CA THR A 68 -0.64 4.11 -10.56
C THR A 68 0.79 4.01 -10.07
N GLY A 69 1.39 2.80 -10.10
CA GLY A 69 2.75 2.59 -9.63
C GLY A 69 3.80 3.37 -10.42
N MET A 70 3.67 3.46 -11.74
CA MET A 70 4.53 4.31 -12.58
C MET A 70 4.41 5.79 -12.20
N THR A 71 3.18 6.27 -11.93
CA THR A 71 2.95 7.66 -11.53
C THR A 71 3.57 7.95 -10.16
N LEU A 72 3.37 7.07 -9.17
CA LEU A 72 3.97 7.23 -7.84
C LEU A 72 5.50 7.20 -7.91
N LEU A 73 6.08 6.26 -8.66
CA LEU A 73 7.53 6.14 -8.86
C LEU A 73 8.17 7.43 -9.38
N SER A 74 7.48 8.18 -10.24
CA SER A 74 7.99 9.43 -10.83
C SER A 74 7.62 10.70 -10.06
N ASN A 75 6.67 10.64 -9.12
CA ASN A 75 6.12 11.85 -8.48
C ASN A 75 6.28 11.85 -6.95
N ILE A 76 6.62 10.72 -6.33
CA ILE A 76 6.97 10.67 -4.90
C ILE A 76 8.49 10.73 -4.77
N GLY A 77 8.98 11.64 -3.93
CA GLY A 77 10.40 11.78 -3.62
C GLY A 77 10.84 10.85 -2.49
N GLY A 78 12.13 10.87 -2.17
CA GLY A 78 12.67 10.09 -1.05
C GLY A 78 12.58 8.56 -1.25
N ALA A 79 12.65 7.82 -0.15
CA ALA A 79 12.61 6.35 -0.16
C ALA A 79 11.22 5.79 -0.53
N SER A 80 10.16 6.46 -0.08
CA SER A 80 8.78 6.01 -0.25
C SER A 80 8.36 5.87 -1.73
N GLY A 81 8.84 6.74 -2.63
CA GLY A 81 8.45 6.72 -4.04
C GLY A 81 8.81 5.42 -4.78
N PRO A 82 10.09 5.01 -4.77
CA PRO A 82 10.50 3.71 -5.26
C PRO A 82 9.78 2.52 -4.62
N LEU A 83 9.41 2.60 -3.34
CA LEU A 83 8.75 1.52 -2.61
C LEU A 83 7.28 1.37 -3.00
N PHE A 84 6.47 2.43 -2.87
CA PHE A 84 5.06 2.42 -3.28
C PHE A 84 4.91 2.21 -4.79
N GLY A 85 5.77 2.85 -5.60
CA GLY A 85 5.79 2.61 -7.04
C GLY A 85 6.01 1.13 -7.37
N THR A 86 6.96 0.49 -6.69
CA THR A 86 7.22 -0.95 -6.84
C THR A 86 6.05 -1.80 -6.39
N PHE A 87 5.41 -1.49 -5.25
CA PHE A 87 4.23 -2.22 -4.77
C PHE A 87 3.17 -2.33 -5.87
N PHE A 88 2.75 -1.19 -6.42
CA PHE A 88 1.70 -1.13 -7.43
C PHE A 88 2.11 -1.78 -8.76
N ILE A 89 3.37 -1.59 -9.21
CA ILE A 89 3.88 -2.22 -10.43
C ILE A 89 3.92 -3.75 -10.30
N ARG A 90 4.22 -4.27 -9.11
CA ARG A 90 4.26 -5.71 -8.85
C ARG A 90 2.86 -6.30 -8.70
N ALA A 91 1.99 -5.62 -7.95
CA ALA A 91 0.57 -5.95 -7.79
C ALA A 91 -0.21 -5.98 -9.12
N ALA A 92 0.22 -5.19 -10.10
CA ALA A 92 -0.37 -5.17 -11.44
C ALA A 92 -0.21 -6.48 -12.24
N LYS A 93 0.82 -7.28 -11.94
CA LYS A 93 1.13 -8.49 -12.72
C LYS A 93 0.08 -9.60 -12.55
N PRO A 94 -0.25 -10.05 -11.32
CA PRO A 94 -1.27 -11.09 -11.14
C PRO A 94 -2.69 -10.61 -11.50
N THR A 95 -2.89 -9.30 -11.66
CA THR A 95 -4.20 -8.69 -11.94
C THR A 95 -4.39 -8.27 -13.41
N ALA A 96 -3.45 -8.62 -14.28
CA ALA A 96 -3.50 -8.30 -15.70
C ALA A 96 -4.76 -8.88 -16.37
N SER A 97 -5.47 -8.05 -17.12
CA SER A 97 -6.72 -8.39 -17.82
C SER A 97 -7.91 -8.75 -16.90
N LEU A 98 -7.77 -8.61 -15.58
CA LEU A 98 -8.87 -8.85 -14.64
C LEU A 98 -9.76 -7.61 -14.50
N GLN A 99 -11.07 -7.83 -14.44
CA GLN A 99 -12.08 -6.80 -14.20
C GLN A 99 -12.60 -6.79 -12.76
N SER A 100 -12.34 -7.88 -12.03
CA SER A 100 -12.67 -8.04 -10.62
C SER A 100 -11.69 -9.02 -9.97
N LEU A 101 -11.57 -8.95 -8.64
CA LEU A 101 -10.75 -9.81 -7.81
C LEU A 101 -11.63 -10.60 -6.84
N ASP A 102 -11.38 -11.89 -6.70
CA ASP A 102 -11.77 -12.66 -5.53
C ASP A 102 -10.72 -12.53 -4.40
N VAL A 103 -10.95 -13.22 -3.28
CA VAL A 103 -10.05 -13.18 -2.11
C VAL A 103 -8.65 -13.68 -2.44
N ASN A 104 -8.54 -14.74 -3.24
CA ASN A 104 -7.25 -15.30 -3.65
C ASN A 104 -6.47 -14.29 -4.50
N GLN A 105 -7.13 -13.67 -5.48
CA GLN A 105 -6.53 -12.67 -6.35
C GLN A 105 -6.13 -11.40 -5.59
N LEU A 106 -6.92 -10.98 -4.59
CA LEU A 106 -6.56 -9.89 -3.67
C LEU A 106 -5.33 -10.23 -2.82
N TYR A 107 -5.26 -11.46 -2.30
CA TYR A 107 -4.10 -11.96 -1.57
C TYR A 107 -2.84 -11.98 -2.45
N GLU A 108 -2.89 -12.61 -3.63
CA GLU A 108 -1.74 -12.71 -4.54
C GLU A 108 -1.28 -11.33 -5.04
N MET A 109 -2.23 -10.44 -5.36
CA MET A 109 -1.95 -9.04 -5.71
C MET A 109 -1.17 -8.33 -4.60
N THR A 110 -1.64 -8.45 -3.35
CA THR A 110 -1.03 -7.76 -2.20
C THR A 110 0.33 -8.37 -1.87
N LYS A 111 0.43 -9.70 -1.84
CA LYS A 111 1.68 -10.43 -1.60
C LYS A 111 2.76 -10.04 -2.62
N GLU A 112 2.46 -10.08 -3.91
CA GLU A 112 3.42 -9.72 -4.95
C GLU A 112 3.90 -8.26 -4.83
N GLY A 113 2.99 -7.36 -4.44
CA GLY A 113 3.29 -5.98 -4.11
C GLY A 113 4.28 -5.84 -2.94
N VAL A 114 3.99 -6.50 -1.82
CA VAL A 114 4.80 -6.47 -0.60
C VAL A 114 6.17 -7.11 -0.83
N ASP A 115 6.24 -8.26 -1.51
CA ASP A 115 7.52 -8.89 -1.90
C ASP A 115 8.38 -7.92 -2.74
N GLY A 116 7.73 -7.10 -3.56
CA GLY A 116 8.35 -5.99 -4.27
C GLY A 116 8.99 -4.95 -3.36
N ILE A 117 8.25 -4.47 -2.36
CA ILE A 117 8.76 -3.52 -1.36
C ILE A 117 9.95 -4.13 -0.62
N VAL A 118 9.80 -5.35 -0.10
CA VAL A 118 10.83 -6.03 0.70
C VAL A 118 12.10 -6.27 -0.12
N SER A 119 11.98 -6.75 -1.36
CA SER A 119 13.16 -6.97 -2.21
C SER A 119 13.90 -5.67 -2.55
N ARG A 120 13.19 -4.54 -2.65
CA ARG A 120 13.77 -3.23 -2.94
C ARG A 120 14.36 -2.55 -1.70
N GLY A 121 13.62 -2.53 -0.61
CA GLY A 121 14.00 -1.87 0.65
C GLY A 121 14.86 -2.70 1.58
N LYS A 122 14.91 -4.03 1.38
CA LYS A 122 15.63 -5.01 2.22
C LYS A 122 15.23 -5.00 3.70
N ALA A 123 14.04 -4.47 4.00
CA ALA A 123 13.51 -4.39 5.36
C ALA A 123 13.46 -5.76 6.03
N GLN A 124 13.78 -5.78 7.31
CA GLN A 124 13.63 -6.92 8.22
C GLN A 124 12.52 -6.62 9.24
N PRO A 125 11.91 -7.66 9.84
CA PRO A 125 10.98 -7.47 10.95
C PRO A 125 11.58 -6.60 12.05
N ASN A 126 10.82 -5.61 12.53
CA ASN A 126 11.20 -4.62 13.55
C ASN A 126 12.15 -3.51 13.11
N ASP A 127 12.39 -3.36 11.80
CA ASP A 127 13.09 -2.17 11.28
C ASP A 127 12.24 -0.89 11.42
N LYS A 128 10.98 -1.01 11.84
CA LYS A 128 10.00 0.08 12.00
C LYS A 128 9.74 0.78 10.67
N THR A 129 9.36 -0.02 9.69
CA THR A 129 9.04 0.44 8.33
C THR A 129 7.60 0.08 7.97
N MET A 130 7.13 0.54 6.81
CA MET A 130 5.82 0.12 6.28
C MET A 130 5.66 -1.41 6.18
N CYS A 131 6.76 -2.17 6.08
CA CYS A 131 6.73 -3.63 6.03
C CYS A 131 6.15 -4.26 7.31
N ASP A 132 6.34 -3.62 8.47
CA ASP A 132 5.77 -4.09 9.75
C ASP A 132 4.23 -4.04 9.76
N VAL A 133 3.62 -3.24 8.88
CA VAL A 133 2.17 -3.23 8.62
C VAL A 133 1.81 -4.22 7.50
N TRP A 134 2.59 -4.24 6.42
CA TRP A 134 2.28 -5.03 5.23
C TRP A 134 2.37 -6.54 5.44
N TRP A 135 3.35 -7.05 6.19
CA TRP A 135 3.46 -8.49 6.43
C TRP A 135 2.23 -9.06 7.16
N PRO A 136 1.78 -8.48 8.31
CA PRO A 136 0.55 -8.92 8.95
C PRO A 136 -0.70 -8.84 8.05
N VAL A 137 -0.78 -7.82 7.19
CA VAL A 137 -1.89 -7.68 6.23
C VAL A 137 -1.90 -8.83 5.22
N VAL A 138 -0.74 -9.18 4.65
CA VAL A 138 -0.62 -10.32 3.73
C VAL A 138 -1.01 -11.63 4.42
N ASP A 139 -0.55 -11.84 5.65
CA ASP A 139 -0.91 -13.03 6.43
C ASP A 139 -2.42 -13.09 6.73
N SER A 140 -3.04 -11.95 7.04
CA SER A 140 -4.49 -11.85 7.24
C SER A 140 -5.27 -12.23 5.98
N LEU A 141 -4.85 -11.73 4.81
CA LEU A 141 -5.49 -12.06 3.53
C LEU A 141 -5.28 -13.54 3.17
N LYS A 142 -4.10 -14.09 3.46
CA LYS A 142 -3.84 -15.52 3.28
C LYS A 142 -4.79 -16.37 4.13
N HIS A 143 -4.95 -16.04 5.40
CA HIS A 143 -5.88 -16.73 6.29
C HIS A 143 -7.33 -16.63 5.83
N ALA A 144 -7.75 -15.46 5.36
CA ALA A 144 -9.09 -15.27 4.79
C ALA A 144 -9.30 -16.15 3.55
N ASN A 145 -8.29 -16.28 2.69
CA ASN A 145 -8.31 -17.16 1.54
C ASN A 145 -8.40 -18.64 1.94
N ASP A 146 -7.57 -19.08 2.89
CA ASP A 146 -7.55 -20.47 3.39
C ASP A 146 -8.92 -20.87 4.00
N GLN A 147 -9.61 -19.91 4.61
CA GLN A 147 -10.93 -20.10 5.22
C GLN A 147 -12.10 -19.83 4.26
N SER A 148 -11.82 -19.46 3.01
CA SER A 148 -12.85 -19.10 2.01
C SER A 148 -13.84 -18.04 2.51
N LEU A 149 -13.33 -17.02 3.22
CA LEU A 149 -14.14 -15.91 3.69
C LEU A 149 -14.68 -15.07 2.51
N SER A 150 -15.66 -14.22 2.80
CA SER A 150 -16.11 -13.21 1.84
C SER A 150 -15.01 -12.16 1.61
N ILE A 151 -15.08 -11.43 0.49
CA ILE A 151 -14.10 -10.38 0.20
C ILE A 151 -14.24 -9.20 1.16
N GLU A 152 -15.46 -8.94 1.62
CA GLU A 152 -15.77 -7.94 2.63
C GLU A 152 -15.10 -8.29 3.96
N ASP A 153 -15.29 -9.52 4.46
CA ASP A 153 -14.67 -10.00 5.70
C ASP A 153 -13.14 -10.02 5.59
N ALA A 154 -12.60 -10.38 4.41
CA ALA A 154 -11.17 -10.38 4.17
C ALA A 154 -10.57 -8.96 4.29
N ILE A 155 -11.24 -7.96 3.70
CA ILE A 155 -10.82 -6.54 3.78
C ILE A 155 -10.96 -6.01 5.21
N ASP A 156 -12.09 -6.28 5.87
CA ASP A 156 -12.33 -5.82 7.25
C ASP A 156 -11.31 -6.40 8.24
N ASN A 157 -10.97 -7.68 8.07
CA ASN A 157 -9.93 -8.31 8.90
C ASN A 157 -8.55 -7.71 8.62
N ALA A 158 -8.21 -7.52 7.35
CA ALA A 158 -6.95 -6.89 6.95
C ALA A 158 -6.82 -5.45 7.48
N LEU A 159 -7.91 -4.67 7.47
CA LEU A 159 -7.94 -3.31 8.02
C LEU A 159 -7.64 -3.29 9.53
N LYS A 160 -8.32 -4.14 10.31
CA LYS A 160 -8.09 -4.24 11.76
C LYS A 160 -6.64 -4.62 12.07
N VAL A 161 -6.06 -5.51 11.27
CA VAL A 161 -4.65 -5.90 11.39
C VAL A 161 -3.74 -4.73 11.07
N ALA A 162 -4.01 -3.99 9.99
CA ALA A 162 -3.20 -2.82 9.61
C ALA A 162 -3.19 -1.74 10.71
N GLU A 163 -4.36 -1.42 11.28
CA GLU A 163 -4.48 -0.43 12.38
C GLU A 163 -3.69 -0.86 13.62
N LYS A 164 -3.79 -2.14 13.99
CA LYS A 164 -3.08 -2.70 15.15
C LYS A 164 -1.56 -2.68 14.95
N SER A 165 -1.10 -2.97 13.73
CA SER A 165 0.33 -2.96 13.38
C SER A 165 0.89 -1.55 13.28
N GLY A 166 0.13 -0.59 12.72
CA GLY A 166 0.53 0.81 12.62
C GLY A 166 0.58 1.53 13.97
N GLY A 167 -0.23 1.11 14.95
CA GLY A 167 -0.26 1.67 16.31
C GLY A 167 0.89 1.25 17.24
N GLY A 168 1.91 0.55 16.75
CA GLY A 168 3.10 0.20 17.54
C GLY A 168 2.92 -0.92 18.59
N ASN A 169 1.79 -1.64 18.58
CA ASN A 169 1.45 -2.67 19.57
C ASN A 169 1.77 -4.12 19.13
N TYR A 170 2.48 -4.33 18.03
CA TYR A 170 3.04 -5.64 17.72
C TYR A 170 4.42 -5.78 18.38
N SER A 171 4.46 -6.49 19.51
CA SER A 171 5.71 -6.86 20.17
C SER A 171 6.37 -8.03 19.45
N TYR A 172 7.28 -7.77 18.53
CA TYR A 172 8.48 -8.58 18.50
C TYR A 172 9.52 -7.84 19.33
N ALA A 173 9.86 -8.41 20.48
CA ALA A 173 10.83 -7.83 21.38
C ALA A 173 12.18 -7.64 20.67
N SER A 174 12.65 -6.39 20.51
CA SER A 174 14.03 -6.00 20.82
C SER A 174 14.27 -4.49 20.64
N GLU A 175 15.27 -4.04 21.38
CA GLU A 175 15.76 -2.69 21.66
C GLU A 175 15.74 -1.67 20.50
N LYS A 176 15.52 -0.41 20.91
CA LYS A 176 15.60 0.80 20.08
C LYS A 176 16.92 0.85 19.30
N ARG A 177 16.90 0.44 18.03
CA ARG A 177 17.92 0.86 17.05
C ARG A 177 17.43 2.11 16.33
N PRO A 178 18.27 3.13 16.13
CA PRO A 178 17.91 4.30 15.32
C PRO A 178 17.63 3.85 13.88
N CYS A 179 16.46 4.23 13.36
CA CYS A 179 16.04 3.97 11.99
C CYS A 179 17.09 4.50 11.00
N GLN A 180 17.58 3.65 10.10
CA GLN A 180 18.40 4.05 8.95
C GLN A 180 17.59 4.17 7.66
N LEU A 181 16.27 3.99 7.72
CA LEU A 181 15.39 4.12 6.57
C LEU A 181 14.21 5.00 7.00
N SER A 182 14.25 6.25 6.58
CA SER A 182 13.09 7.10 6.45
C SER A 182 12.06 6.39 5.56
N TRP A 183 10.89 6.13 6.15
CA TRP A 183 9.64 5.53 5.63
C TRP A 183 9.66 4.69 4.35
#